data_AF-A0A914EDG9-F1
#
_entry.id   AF-A0A914EDG9-F1
#
_cell.length_a   1.000
_cell.length_b   1.000
_cell.length_c   1.000
_cell.angle_alpha   90.00
_cell.angle_beta   90.00
_cell.angle_gamma   90.00
#
_symmetry.space_group_name_H-M   'P 1'
#
loop_
_entity.id
_entity.type
_entity.pdbx_description
1 polymer ?
#
loop_
_entity_poly.entity_id
_entity_poly.type
_entity_poly.pdbx_seq_one_letter_code
_entity_poly.pdbx_strand_id
1 'polypeptide(L)'
;MLSISYESLFVFLFGILLFIYVRFEFYEFKDAEFFQTNLNKNVQSINEPTEIDEAFSFKEWRRALILLAFIEIAFFGTGNVASLNSFNPTFIRNFITVFSPFVMASLLMFKIFVPFAFVAYGFTSILHLDERMFSRLCVLLLIITNFLSLAFFFLLKDQGSWLEIGISISNYIISMTASSVMFLLLRIANRLMVLSLKDHIMKMFYFVLIQQLEVHTIFAAAGSLTL
;
A
#
# COMPACT_ATOMS: atom_id res chain seq x y z
N MET A 1 -19.44 10.27 19.26
CA MET A 1 -19.29 9.15 18.30
C MET A 1 -19.99 9.54 17.02
N LEU A 2 -19.30 9.50 15.88
CA LEU A 2 -19.93 9.75 14.58
C LEU A 2 -20.98 8.67 14.29
N SER A 3 -22.09 9.05 13.67
CA SER A 3 -23.16 8.13 13.27
C SER A 3 -22.64 7.07 12.29
N ILE A 4 -23.21 5.86 12.35
CA ILE A 4 -22.88 4.69 11.49
C ILE A 4 -22.79 5.06 10.00
N SER A 5 -23.59 6.01 9.55
CA SER A 5 -23.62 6.46 8.15
C SER A 5 -22.30 7.12 7.72
N TYR A 6 -21.61 7.81 8.62
CA TYR A 6 -20.35 8.48 8.31
C TYR A 6 -19.17 7.53 8.18
N GLU A 7 -19.19 6.37 8.84
CA GLU A 7 -18.12 5.37 8.71
C GLU A 7 -18.06 4.80 7.28
N SER A 8 -19.21 4.59 6.65
CA SER A 8 -19.28 4.13 5.26
C SER A 8 -18.86 5.21 4.25
N LEU A 9 -19.29 6.46 4.48
CA LEU A 9 -18.88 7.60 3.67
C LEU A 9 -17.37 7.85 3.77
N PHE A 10 -16.77 7.62 4.94
CA PHE A 10 -15.33 7.77 5.13
C PHE A 10 -14.54 6.87 4.18
N VAL A 11 -14.82 5.57 4.13
CA VAL A 11 -14.08 4.63 3.26
C VAL A 11 -14.23 5.02 1.79
N PHE A 12 -15.42 5.45 1.38
CA PHE A 12 -15.67 5.90 0.02
C PHE A 12 -14.87 7.17 -0.33
N LEU A 13 -14.94 8.20 0.50
CA LEU A 13 -14.19 9.46 0.31
C LEU A 13 -12.68 9.23 0.38
N PHE A 14 -12.23 8.36 1.28
CA PHE A 14 -10.84 7.95 1.41
C PHE A 14 -10.34 7.26 0.13
N GLY A 15 -11.15 6.37 -0.46
CA GLY A 15 -10.86 5.73 -1.74
C GLY A 15 -10.74 6.74 -2.88
N ILE A 16 -11.65 7.73 -2.95
CA ILE A 16 -11.57 8.82 -3.94
C ILE A 16 -10.29 9.64 -3.77
N LEU A 17 -9.97 10.04 -2.53
CA LEU A 17 -8.76 10.81 -2.22
C LEU A 17 -7.50 10.05 -2.65
N LEU A 18 -7.43 8.75 -2.32
CA LEU A 18 -6.32 7.89 -2.71
C LEU A 18 -6.23 7.76 -4.23
N PHE A 19 -7.35 7.57 -4.93
CA PHE A 19 -7.37 7.49 -6.38
C PHE A 19 -6.86 8.78 -7.04
N ILE A 20 -7.31 9.95 -6.55
CA ILE A 20 -6.83 11.26 -7.03
C ILE A 20 -5.32 11.38 -6.80
N TYR A 21 -4.83 10.99 -5.62
CA TYR A 21 -3.39 11.03 -5.32
C TYR A 21 -2.58 10.14 -6.27
N VAL A 22 -3.00 8.89 -6.47
CA VAL A 22 -2.35 7.96 -7.41
C VAL A 22 -2.32 8.56 -8.83
N ARG A 23 -3.43 9.15 -9.30
CA ARG A 23 -3.51 9.79 -10.62
C ARG A 23 -2.57 10.99 -10.74
N PHE A 24 -2.47 11.80 -9.70
CA PHE A 24 -1.57 12.95 -9.65
C PHE A 24 -0.10 12.50 -9.71
N GLU A 25 0.27 11.47 -8.96
CA GLU A 25 1.64 10.96 -8.92
C GLU A 25 2.05 10.32 -10.26
N PHE A 26 1.12 9.65 -10.96
CA PHE A 26 1.36 9.16 -12.33
C PHE A 26 1.54 10.28 -13.36
N TYR A 27 0.84 11.41 -13.19
CA TYR A 27 1.04 12.58 -14.05
C TYR A 27 2.46 13.15 -13.85
N GLU A 28 2.88 13.32 -12.60
CA GLU A 28 4.22 13.82 -12.27
C GLU A 28 5.33 12.87 -12.74
N PHE A 29 5.09 11.55 -12.75
CA PHE A 29 6.05 10.57 -13.28
C PHE A 29 6.27 10.73 -14.79
N LYS A 30 5.20 10.95 -15.57
CA LYS A 30 5.31 11.17 -17.03
C LYS A 30 6.16 12.39 -17.37
N ASP A 31 5.97 13.48 -16.62
CA ASP A 31 6.75 14.71 -16.81
C ASP A 31 8.22 14.51 -16.42
N ALA A 32 8.48 13.81 -15.30
CA ALA A 32 9.84 13.54 -14.83
C ALA A 32 10.61 12.60 -15.78
N GLU A 33 9.98 11.55 -16.30
CA GLU A 33 10.58 10.62 -17.26
C GLU A 33 10.85 11.32 -18.61
N PHE A 34 9.95 12.21 -19.05
CA PHE A 34 10.17 13.07 -20.22
C PHE A 34 11.37 14.03 -20.01
N PHE A 35 11.51 14.61 -18.82
CA PHE A 35 12.64 15.50 -18.52
C PHE A 35 13.96 14.72 -18.37
N GLN A 36 13.93 13.56 -17.69
CA GLN A 36 15.11 12.69 -17.55
C GLN A 36 15.54 12.10 -18.88
N THR A 37 14.65 11.71 -19.79
CA THR A 37 15.06 11.25 -21.13
C THR A 37 15.73 12.37 -21.94
N ASN A 38 15.32 13.63 -21.77
CA ASN A 38 15.99 14.77 -22.39
C ASN A 38 17.34 15.12 -21.74
N LEU A 39 17.47 15.01 -20.41
CA LEU A 39 18.72 15.27 -19.70
C LEU A 39 19.72 14.12 -19.79
N ASN A 40 19.27 12.87 -19.72
CA ASN A 40 20.11 11.67 -19.79
C ASN A 40 20.72 11.50 -21.19
N LYS A 41 20.03 11.95 -22.25
CA LYS A 41 20.62 12.12 -23.60
C LYS A 41 21.80 13.09 -23.63
N ASN A 42 21.81 14.11 -22.77
CA ASN A 42 22.92 15.06 -22.67
C ASN A 42 24.04 14.56 -21.73
N VAL A 43 23.70 13.77 -20.70
CA VAL A 43 24.63 13.34 -19.63
C VAL A 43 25.34 12.00 -19.91
N GLN A 44 24.78 11.10 -20.73
CA GLN A 44 25.49 9.87 -21.17
C GLN A 44 26.79 10.12 -21.97
N SER A 45 27.15 11.38 -22.21
CA SER A 45 28.46 11.77 -22.75
C SER A 45 29.59 11.79 -21.72
N ILE A 46 29.35 11.57 -20.41
CA ILE A 46 30.38 11.74 -19.37
C ILE A 46 30.28 10.67 -18.25
N ASN A 47 30.97 9.54 -18.44
CA ASN A 47 31.66 8.68 -17.45
C ASN A 47 30.91 7.90 -16.33
N GLU A 48 31.24 6.60 -16.21
CA GLU A 48 31.03 5.66 -15.06
C GLU A 48 31.73 6.14 -13.75
N PRO A 49 31.62 5.48 -12.55
CA PRO A 49 30.86 4.27 -12.12
C PRO A 49 29.95 4.49 -10.88
N THR A 50 29.17 3.45 -10.54
CA THR A 50 28.25 3.33 -9.40
C THR A 50 28.92 3.47 -8.02
N GLU A 51 28.68 4.60 -7.34
CA GLU A 51 28.99 4.77 -5.91
C GLU A 51 27.73 4.61 -5.04
N ILE A 52 27.93 3.89 -3.94
CA ILE A 52 26.96 3.56 -2.91
C ILE A 52 26.87 4.76 -1.97
N ASP A 53 26.11 5.81 -2.30
CA ASP A 53 25.73 6.89 -1.37
C ASP A 53 24.70 7.88 -1.95
N GLU A 54 23.64 7.37 -2.60
CA GLU A 54 22.53 8.26 -2.96
C GLU A 54 21.67 8.52 -1.71
N ALA A 55 21.85 9.72 -1.13
CA ALA A 55 20.95 10.26 -0.11
C ALA A 55 19.48 10.17 -0.57
N PHE A 56 18.55 10.04 0.39
CA PHE A 56 17.12 10.00 0.06
C PHE A 56 16.69 11.31 -0.61
N SER A 57 16.06 11.19 -1.77
CA SER A 57 15.57 12.36 -2.49
C SER A 57 14.40 12.99 -1.73
N PHE A 58 14.24 14.32 -1.87
CA PHE A 58 13.09 15.03 -1.30
C PHE A 58 11.76 14.42 -1.75
N LYS A 59 11.70 13.90 -2.99
CA LYS A 59 10.51 13.22 -3.52
C LYS A 59 10.17 11.93 -2.76
N GLU A 60 11.19 11.17 -2.36
CA GLU A 60 11.01 9.94 -1.58
C GLU A 60 10.52 10.25 -0.17
N TRP A 61 11.09 11.29 0.47
CA TRP A 61 10.61 11.80 1.76
C TRP A 61 9.15 12.26 1.70
N ARG A 62 8.79 13.05 0.68
CA ARG A 62 7.41 13.50 0.46
C ARG A 62 6.47 12.30 0.35
N ARG A 63 6.80 11.31 -0.48
CA ARG A 63 5.99 10.10 -0.68
C ARG A 63 5.85 9.29 0.60
N ALA A 64 6.92 9.12 1.37
CA ALA A 64 6.88 8.42 2.65
C ALA A 64 6.00 9.13 3.68
N LEU A 65 6.07 10.47 3.76
CA LEU A 65 5.23 11.26 4.66
C LEU A 65 3.74 11.25 4.25
N ILE A 66 3.45 11.33 2.94
CA ILE A 66 2.08 11.22 2.44
C ILE A 66 1.53 9.82 2.70
N LEU A 67 2.34 8.77 2.48
CA LEU A 67 1.99 7.40 2.83
C LEU A 67 1.63 7.27 4.31
N LEU A 68 2.48 7.80 5.20
CA LEU A 68 2.21 7.83 6.63
C LEU A 68 0.91 8.56 6.94
N ALA A 69 0.67 9.73 6.35
CA ALA A 69 -0.57 10.47 6.55
C ALA A 69 -1.81 9.66 6.11
N PHE A 70 -1.77 8.97 4.97
CA PHE A 70 -2.86 8.09 4.53
C PHE A 70 -3.10 6.93 5.52
N ILE A 71 -2.03 6.38 6.10
CA ILE A 71 -2.13 5.31 7.11
C ILE A 71 -2.80 5.85 8.38
N GLU A 72 -2.36 6.99 8.90
CA GLU A 72 -2.95 7.60 10.10
C GLU A 72 -4.42 7.97 9.86
N ILE A 73 -4.75 8.54 8.69
CA ILE A 73 -6.13 8.85 8.31
C ILE A 73 -6.97 7.57 8.22
N ALA A 74 -6.46 6.49 7.61
CA ALA A 74 -7.15 5.20 7.56
C ALA A 74 -7.38 4.62 8.96
N PHE A 75 -6.37 4.70 9.82
CA PHE A 75 -6.42 4.19 11.19
C PHE A 75 -7.45 4.94 12.04
N PHE A 76 -7.37 6.26 12.11
CA PHE A 76 -8.30 7.07 12.91
C PHE A 76 -9.68 7.18 12.29
N GLY A 77 -9.78 7.19 10.96
CA GLY A 77 -11.02 7.42 10.22
C GLY A 77 -11.94 6.20 10.14
N THR A 78 -11.43 4.98 10.28
CA THR A 78 -12.28 3.78 10.44
C THR A 78 -13.09 3.79 11.73
N GLY A 79 -12.76 4.73 12.63
CA GLY A 79 -13.48 5.04 13.85
C GLY A 79 -13.24 3.94 14.87
N ASN A 80 -13.12 4.37 16.14
CA ASN A 80 -13.32 3.52 17.32
C ASN A 80 -12.08 2.82 17.91
N VAL A 81 -10.86 3.17 17.49
CA VAL A 81 -9.62 2.74 18.17
C VAL A 81 -8.91 3.96 18.77
N ALA A 82 -9.49 4.59 19.80
CA ALA A 82 -8.76 5.59 20.59
C ALA A 82 -7.80 4.94 21.60
N SER A 83 -8.08 3.68 21.94
CA SER A 83 -7.31 2.76 22.77
C SER A 83 -7.94 1.38 22.65
N LEU A 84 -7.23 0.30 23.02
CA LEU A 84 -7.77 -1.05 23.02
C LEU A 84 -9.05 -1.17 23.88
N ASN A 85 -9.18 -0.35 24.92
CA ASN A 85 -10.31 -0.32 25.84
C ASN A 85 -11.56 0.42 25.32
N SER A 86 -11.41 1.27 24.30
CA SER A 86 -12.52 2.05 23.73
C SER A 86 -13.18 1.38 22.52
N PHE A 87 -12.75 0.17 22.19
CA PHE A 87 -13.18 -0.53 20.99
C PHE A 87 -14.64 -0.97 21.08
N ASN A 88 -15.52 -0.30 20.33
CA ASN A 88 -16.96 -0.55 20.38
C ASN A 88 -17.46 -1.41 19.19
N PRO A 89 -17.90 -2.66 19.41
CA PRO A 89 -18.25 -3.55 18.31
C PRO A 89 -19.68 -3.33 17.73
N THR A 90 -20.25 -2.11 17.85
CA THR A 90 -21.63 -1.80 17.44
C THR A 90 -21.92 -2.07 15.97
N PHE A 91 -20.97 -1.83 15.07
CA PHE A 91 -21.13 -2.15 13.64
C PHE A 91 -21.41 -3.64 13.39
N ILE A 92 -20.77 -4.53 14.14
CA ILE A 92 -20.87 -5.98 13.91
C ILE A 92 -22.16 -6.54 14.47
N ARG A 93 -22.73 -5.90 15.50
CA ARG A 93 -24.02 -6.30 16.05
C ARG A 93 -25.14 -6.24 14.99
N ASN A 94 -24.93 -5.53 13.88
CA ASN A 94 -25.83 -5.54 12.73
C ASN A 94 -25.69 -6.80 11.85
N PHE A 95 -24.53 -7.47 11.85
CA PHE A 95 -24.26 -8.66 11.03
C PHE A 95 -24.37 -9.95 11.84
N ILE A 96 -23.98 -9.90 13.11
CA ILE A 96 -23.98 -11.04 14.01
C ILE A 96 -24.77 -10.66 15.25
N THR A 97 -25.92 -11.30 15.41
CA THR A 97 -26.81 -11.13 16.55
C THR A 97 -26.43 -12.03 17.74
N VAL A 98 -25.69 -13.13 17.48
CA VAL A 98 -25.21 -14.07 18.50
C VAL A 98 -23.79 -13.74 18.93
N PHE A 99 -23.58 -13.48 20.22
CA PHE A 99 -22.25 -13.14 20.74
C PHE A 99 -21.23 -14.25 20.46
N SER A 100 -20.30 -13.98 19.56
CA SER A 100 -19.17 -14.84 19.23
C SER A 100 -17.89 -13.99 19.21
N PRO A 101 -17.12 -13.95 20.31
CA PRO A 101 -16.05 -12.97 20.49
C PRO A 101 -14.96 -13.09 19.41
N PHE A 102 -14.64 -14.31 18.97
CA PHE A 102 -13.66 -14.53 17.91
C PHE A 102 -14.12 -14.05 16.53
N VAL A 103 -15.38 -14.33 16.16
CA VAL A 103 -15.93 -13.89 14.87
C VAL A 103 -16.11 -12.37 14.84
N MET A 104 -16.56 -11.81 15.97
CA MET A 104 -16.70 -10.37 16.16
C MET A 104 -15.33 -9.66 16.04
N ALA A 105 -14.30 -10.17 16.71
CA ALA A 105 -12.94 -9.66 16.59
C ALA A 105 -12.38 -9.80 15.16
N SER A 106 -12.65 -10.93 14.48
CA SER A 106 -12.20 -11.15 13.10
C SER A 106 -12.83 -10.16 12.11
N LEU A 107 -14.14 -9.92 12.20
CA LEU A 107 -14.83 -8.94 11.35
C LEU A 107 -14.34 -7.50 11.59
N LEU A 108 -13.98 -7.18 12.83
CA LEU A 108 -13.36 -5.89 13.17
C LEU A 108 -11.99 -5.73 12.55
N MET A 109 -11.14 -6.75 12.71
CA MET A 109 -9.81 -6.74 12.08
C MET A 109 -9.94 -6.64 10.56
N PHE A 110 -10.91 -7.34 9.96
CA PHE A 110 -11.19 -7.23 8.53
C PHE A 110 -11.62 -5.80 8.13
N LYS A 111 -12.50 -5.16 8.91
CA LYS A 111 -12.93 -3.78 8.67
C LYS A 111 -11.75 -2.79 8.68
N ILE A 112 -10.85 -2.93 9.65
CA ILE A 112 -9.64 -2.10 9.75
C ILE A 112 -8.70 -2.41 8.57
N PHE A 113 -8.58 -3.67 8.16
CA PHE A 113 -7.66 -4.09 7.11
C PHE A 113 -7.97 -3.51 5.72
N VAL A 114 -9.26 -3.33 5.39
CA VAL A 114 -9.70 -2.85 4.06
C VAL A 114 -9.01 -1.56 3.61
N PRO A 115 -9.08 -0.42 4.34
CA PRO A 115 -8.44 0.82 3.90
C PRO A 115 -6.91 0.71 3.87
N PHE A 116 -6.28 -0.05 4.77
CA PHE A 116 -4.83 -0.30 4.70
C PHE A 116 -4.44 -1.06 3.43
N ALA A 117 -5.25 -2.04 3.01
CA ALA A 117 -5.04 -2.76 1.76
C ALA A 117 -5.17 -1.83 0.53
N PHE A 118 -6.15 -0.91 0.53
CA PHE A 118 -6.27 0.11 -0.52
C PHE A 118 -5.03 1.02 -0.59
N VAL A 119 -4.51 1.46 0.56
CA VAL A 119 -3.26 2.26 0.61
C VAL A 119 -2.09 1.48 0.06
N ALA A 120 -1.89 0.25 0.54
CA ALA A 120 -0.78 -0.59 0.09
C ALA A 120 -0.85 -0.83 -1.43
N TYR A 121 -2.04 -1.12 -1.98
CA TYR A 121 -2.23 -1.33 -3.41
C TYR A 121 -2.00 -0.05 -4.23
N GLY A 122 -2.50 1.11 -3.78
CA GLY A 122 -2.31 2.38 -4.47
C GLY A 122 -0.84 2.78 -4.57
N PHE A 123 -0.09 2.68 -3.46
CA PHE A 123 1.33 3.04 -3.45
C PHE A 123 2.21 2.03 -4.18
N THR A 124 1.94 0.74 -4.07
CA THR A 124 2.64 -0.26 -4.89
C THR A 124 2.38 -0.04 -6.37
N SER A 125 1.16 0.36 -6.74
CA SER A 125 0.84 0.72 -8.13
C SER A 125 1.65 1.90 -8.66
N ILE A 126 2.00 2.87 -7.82
CA ILE A 126 2.86 3.99 -8.22
C ILE A 126 4.32 3.52 -8.43
N LEU A 127 4.76 2.56 -7.62
CA LEU A 127 6.18 2.20 -7.47
C LEU A 127 6.58 0.94 -8.24
N HIS A 128 5.62 0.24 -8.85
CA HIS A 128 5.85 -1.05 -9.51
C HIS A 128 6.88 -1.02 -10.64
N LEU A 129 7.15 0.16 -11.21
CA LEU A 129 8.12 0.33 -12.29
C LEU A 129 9.57 0.31 -11.79
N ASP A 130 9.80 0.51 -10.48
CA ASP A 130 11.14 0.58 -9.89
C ASP A 130 11.18 -0.08 -8.50
N GLU A 131 11.64 -1.33 -8.46
CA GLU A 131 11.84 -2.11 -7.23
C GLU A 131 12.82 -1.44 -6.25
N ARG A 132 13.81 -0.68 -6.75
CA ARG A 132 14.77 0.03 -5.89
C ARG A 132 14.03 1.13 -5.12
N MET A 133 13.19 1.88 -5.81
CA MET A 133 12.37 2.95 -5.24
C MET A 133 11.35 2.41 -4.22
N PHE A 134 10.72 1.27 -4.52
CA PHE A 134 9.82 0.58 -3.58
C PHE A 134 10.54 0.19 -2.28
N SER A 135 11.73 -0.43 -2.38
CA SER A 135 12.51 -0.83 -1.20
C SER A 135 12.93 0.38 -0.36
N ARG A 136 13.37 1.48 -0.99
CA ARG A 136 13.75 2.72 -0.29
C ARG A 136 12.57 3.34 0.46
N LEU A 137 11.37 3.35 -0.14
CA LEU A 137 10.17 3.85 0.53
C LEU A 137 9.75 2.99 1.72
N CYS A 138 9.88 1.66 1.60
CA CYS A 138 9.63 0.77 2.75
C CYS A 138 10.58 1.06 3.91
N VAL A 139 11.87 1.31 3.62
CA VAL A 139 12.87 1.66 4.64
C VAL A 139 12.56 3.01 5.27
N LEU A 140 12.26 4.04 4.47
CA LEU A 140 11.88 5.36 4.98
C LEU A 140 10.63 5.30 5.88
N LEU A 141 9.60 4.59 5.43
CA LEU A 141 8.38 4.39 6.21
C LEU A 141 8.69 3.71 7.55
N LEU A 142 9.51 2.66 7.55
CA LEU A 142 9.93 1.99 8.78
C LEU A 142 10.68 2.95 9.71
N ILE A 143 11.62 3.75 9.20
CA ILE A 143 12.36 4.71 10.03
C ILE A 143 11.40 5.70 10.70
N ILE A 144 10.51 6.32 9.93
CA ILE A 144 9.59 7.35 10.45
C ILE A 144 8.60 6.73 11.46
N THR A 145 8.04 5.57 11.17
CA THR A 145 7.08 4.89 12.06
C THR A 145 7.72 4.34 13.33
N ASN A 146 8.98 3.90 13.28
CA ASN A 146 9.74 3.53 14.49
C ASN A 146 10.01 4.76 15.35
N PHE A 147 10.35 5.90 14.74
CA PHE A 147 10.50 7.15 15.48
C PHE A 147 9.19 7.59 16.15
N LEU A 148 8.06 7.48 15.44
CA LEU A 148 6.72 7.73 16.00
C LEU A 148 6.42 6.78 17.18
N SER A 149 6.74 5.50 17.05
CA SER A 149 6.55 4.51 18.11
C SER A 149 7.43 4.80 19.33
N LEU A 150 8.66 5.27 19.10
CA LEU A 150 9.59 5.69 20.16
C LEU A 150 9.10 6.98 20.86
N ALA A 151 8.45 7.89 20.13
CA ALA A 151 7.76 9.02 20.75
C ALA A 151 6.64 8.53 21.68
N PHE A 152 5.80 7.58 21.24
CA PHE A 152 4.78 6.98 22.13
C PHE A 152 5.38 6.23 23.32
N PHE A 153 6.54 5.62 23.16
CA PHE A 153 7.27 5.01 24.27
C PHE A 153 7.67 6.04 25.33
N PHE A 154 8.17 7.21 24.93
CA PHE A 154 8.48 8.29 25.88
C PHE A 154 7.24 8.96 26.48
N LEU A 155 6.08 8.80 25.86
CA LEU A 155 4.79 9.27 26.38
C LEU A 155 4.11 8.22 27.30
N LEU A 156 4.77 7.11 27.61
CA LEU A 156 4.26 6.15 28.57
C LEU A 156 4.08 6.80 29.93
N LYS A 157 2.94 6.52 30.56
CA LYS A 157 2.59 7.04 31.88
C LYS A 157 2.69 5.92 32.90
N ASP A 158 3.51 6.15 33.93
CA ASP A 158 3.64 5.25 35.08
C ASP A 158 2.79 5.68 36.29
N GLN A 159 2.09 6.83 36.17
CA GLN A 159 1.30 7.43 37.24
C GLN A 159 -0.05 7.89 36.70
N GLY A 160 -1.07 7.87 37.55
CA GLY A 160 -2.44 8.29 37.22
C GLY A 160 -3.46 7.16 37.34
N SER A 161 -4.60 7.30 36.67
CA SER A 161 -5.63 6.27 36.68
C SER A 161 -5.21 5.02 35.89
N TRP A 162 -5.68 3.83 36.30
CA TRP A 162 -5.45 2.58 35.55
C TRP A 162 -5.86 2.68 34.07
N LEU A 163 -6.90 3.48 33.79
CA LEU A 163 -7.35 3.75 32.43
C LEU A 163 -6.31 4.52 31.62
N GLU A 164 -5.72 5.56 32.18
CA GLU A 164 -4.69 6.36 31.51
C GLU A 164 -3.41 5.58 31.24
N ILE A 165 -2.99 4.78 32.21
CA ILE A 165 -1.85 3.87 32.07
C ILE A 165 -2.14 2.91 30.90
N GLY A 166 -3.32 2.28 30.90
CA GLY A 166 -3.75 1.38 29.83
C GLY A 166 -3.85 2.05 28.44
N ILE A 167 -4.28 3.32 28.36
CA ILE A 167 -4.33 4.08 27.11
C ILE A 167 -2.91 4.35 26.58
N SER A 168 -1.98 4.77 27.44
CA SER A 168 -0.60 5.04 27.01
C SER A 168 0.09 3.78 26.47
N ILE A 169 -0.08 2.65 27.15
CA ILE A 169 0.43 1.34 26.71
C ILE A 169 -0.24 0.90 25.40
N SER A 170 -1.57 1.07 25.30
CA SER A 170 -2.31 0.73 24.08
C SER A 170 -1.78 1.52 22.88
N ASN A 171 -1.58 2.83 23.02
CA ASN A 171 -1.10 3.68 21.93
C ASN A 171 0.29 3.26 21.43
N TYR A 172 1.18 2.91 22.35
CA TYR A 172 2.50 2.38 21.99
C TYR A 172 2.41 1.07 21.20
N ILE A 173 1.64 0.09 21.71
CA ILE A 173 1.46 -1.21 21.04
C ILE A 173 0.77 -1.04 19.69
N ILE A 174 -0.24 -0.19 19.61
CA ILE A 174 -0.95 0.14 18.36
C ILE A 174 0.03 0.70 17.33
N SER A 175 0.87 1.68 17.71
CA SER A 175 1.86 2.26 16.80
C SER A 175 2.84 1.20 16.26
N MET A 176 3.38 0.36 17.13
CA MET A 176 4.33 -0.70 16.75
C MET A 176 3.68 -1.79 15.89
N THR A 177 2.44 -2.17 16.19
CA THR A 177 1.70 -3.17 15.40
C THR A 177 1.29 -2.60 14.04
N ALA A 178 0.84 -1.36 13.97
CA ALA A 178 0.48 -0.68 12.73
C ALA A 178 1.67 -0.59 11.77
N SER A 179 2.87 -0.21 12.26
CA SER A 179 4.08 -0.16 11.43
C SER A 179 4.46 -1.53 10.86
N SER A 180 4.38 -2.58 11.68
CA SER A 180 4.69 -3.95 11.27
C SER A 180 3.68 -4.48 10.24
N VAL A 181 2.39 -4.32 10.50
CA VAL A 181 1.31 -4.72 9.58
C VAL A 181 1.43 -3.99 8.25
N MET A 182 1.72 -2.69 8.26
CA MET A 182 1.85 -1.91 7.04
C MET A 182 3.04 -2.37 6.18
N PHE A 183 4.19 -2.62 6.80
CA PHE A 183 5.35 -3.15 6.07
C PHE A 183 5.03 -4.49 5.40
N LEU A 184 4.36 -5.39 6.12
CA LEU A 184 3.90 -6.67 5.56
C LEU A 184 2.91 -6.46 4.42
N LEU A 185 1.94 -5.57 4.59
CA LEU A 185 0.95 -5.26 3.56
C LEU A 185 1.57 -4.70 2.28
N LEU A 186 2.52 -3.78 2.38
CA LEU A 186 3.25 -3.24 1.23
C LEU A 186 4.01 -4.34 0.50
N ARG A 187 4.70 -5.22 1.24
CA ARG A 187 5.42 -6.37 0.65
C ARG A 187 4.47 -7.34 -0.04
N ILE A 188 3.34 -7.68 0.59
CA ILE A 188 2.32 -8.56 0.02
C ILE A 188 1.72 -7.92 -1.24
N ALA A 189 1.36 -6.64 -1.18
CA ALA A 189 0.79 -5.91 -2.32
C ALA A 189 1.78 -5.84 -3.49
N ASN A 190 3.06 -5.59 -3.24
CA ASN A 190 4.08 -5.60 -4.29
C ASN A 190 4.18 -6.98 -4.97
N ARG A 191 4.24 -8.05 -4.15
CA ARG A 191 4.27 -9.43 -4.67
C ARG A 191 3.02 -9.76 -5.48
N LEU A 192 1.84 -9.37 -5.00
CA LEU A 192 0.57 -9.61 -5.68
C LEU A 192 0.47 -8.84 -7.01
N MET A 193 1.00 -7.62 -7.06
CA MET A 193 1.04 -6.82 -8.29
C MET A 193 1.99 -7.42 -9.33
N VAL A 194 3.18 -7.84 -8.91
CA VAL A 194 4.15 -8.53 -9.79
C VAL A 194 3.57 -9.85 -10.32
N LEU A 195 2.84 -10.61 -9.49
CA LEU A 195 2.15 -11.84 -9.91
C LEU A 195 1.02 -11.53 -10.92
N SER A 196 0.18 -10.54 -10.64
CA SER A 196 -0.91 -10.12 -11.53
C SER A 196 -0.40 -9.69 -12.92
N LEU A 197 0.71 -8.95 -12.97
CA LEU A 197 1.37 -8.58 -14.23
C LEU A 197 2.00 -9.78 -14.94
N LYS A 198 2.65 -10.67 -14.19
CA LYS A 198 3.21 -11.91 -14.77
C LYS A 198 2.12 -12.77 -15.40
N ASP A 199 0.96 -12.87 -14.77
CA ASP A 199 -0.18 -13.60 -15.32
C ASP A 199 -0.74 -12.94 -16.58
N HIS A 200 -0.77 -11.60 -16.64
CA HIS A 200 -1.21 -10.87 -17.84
C HIS A 200 -0.20 -10.98 -19.00
N ILE A 201 1.10 -10.86 -18.70
CA ILE A 201 2.18 -11.02 -19.68
C ILE A 201 2.25 -12.46 -20.19
N MET A 202 2.14 -13.46 -19.30
CA MET A 202 2.12 -14.88 -19.70
C MET A 202 0.89 -15.20 -20.56
N LYS A 203 -0.28 -14.65 -20.23
CA LYS A 203 -1.49 -14.78 -21.07
C LYS A 203 -1.30 -14.12 -22.44
N MET A 204 -0.69 -12.94 -22.50
CA MET A 204 -0.37 -12.26 -23.77
C MET A 204 0.63 -13.06 -24.61
N PHE A 205 1.68 -13.61 -24.00
CA PHE A 205 2.67 -14.44 -24.70
C PHE A 205 2.06 -15.74 -25.23
N TYR A 206 1.20 -16.39 -24.45
CA TYR A 206 0.50 -17.61 -24.86
C TYR A 206 -0.47 -17.34 -26.02
N PHE A 207 -1.16 -16.21 -25.99
CA PHE A 207 -2.03 -15.78 -27.10
C PHE A 207 -1.25 -15.56 -28.40
N VAL A 208 -0.11 -14.87 -28.34
CA VAL A 208 0.76 -14.65 -29.51
C VAL A 208 1.34 -15.97 -30.04
N LEU A 209 1.72 -16.89 -29.16
CA LEU A 209 2.29 -18.19 -29.55
C LEU A 209 1.25 -19.10 -30.23
N ILE A 210 0.01 -19.12 -29.72
CA ILE A 210 -1.11 -19.83 -30.36
C ILE A 210 -1.39 -19.25 -31.75
N GLN A 211 -1.38 -17.92 -31.88
CA GLN A 211 -1.66 -17.25 -33.15
C GLN A 211 -0.58 -17.53 -34.22
N GLN A 212 0.68 -17.74 -33.82
CA GLN A 212 1.73 -18.19 -34.75
C GLN A 212 1.62 -19.68 -35.13
N LEU A 213 1.17 -20.53 -34.22
CA LEU A 213 0.96 -21.96 -34.48
C LEU A 213 -0.22 -22.21 -35.42
N GLU A 214 -1.33 -21.47 -35.32
CA GLU A 214 -2.46 -21.55 -36.26
C GLU A 214 -2.08 -21.09 -37.67
N VAL A 215 -1.28 -20.03 -37.80
CA VAL A 215 -0.83 -19.57 -39.12
C VAL A 215 0.07 -20.60 -39.81
N HIS A 216 0.93 -21.28 -39.05
CA HIS A 216 1.81 -22.32 -39.60
C HIS A 216 1.05 -23.60 -40.00
N THR A 217 0.02 -24.00 -39.28
CA THR A 217 -0.81 -25.18 -39.64
C THR A 217 -1.69 -24.90 -40.86
N ILE A 218 -2.22 -23.68 -41.01
CA ILE A 218 -2.98 -23.26 -42.20
C ILE A 218 -2.09 -23.28 -43.45
N PHE A 219 -0.86 -22.77 -43.37
CA PHE A 219 0.10 -22.82 -44.49
C PHE A 219 0.53 -24.26 -44.84
N ALA A 220 0.73 -25.12 -43.84
CA ALA A 220 1.07 -26.53 -44.06
C ALA A 220 -0.08 -27.33 -44.71
N ALA A 221 -1.34 -27.03 -44.36
CA ALA A 221 -2.52 -27.64 -44.97
C ALA A 221 -2.78 -27.13 -46.39
N ALA A 222 -2.50 -25.87 -46.69
CA ALA A 222 -2.63 -25.31 -48.03
C ALA A 222 -1.59 -25.87 -49.02
N GLY A 223 -0.36 -26.15 -48.54
CA GLY A 223 0.70 -26.74 -49.36
C GLY A 223 0.50 -28.23 -49.71
N SER A 224 -0.33 -28.97 -48.97
CA SER A 224 -0.62 -30.39 -49.27
C SER A 224 -1.78 -30.61 -50.23
N LEU A 225 -2.57 -29.56 -50.52
CA LEU A 225 -3.71 -29.60 -51.45
C LEU A 225 -3.33 -29.20 -52.89
N THR A 226 -2.06 -28.84 -53.14
CA THR A 226 -1.54 -28.44 -54.46
C THR A 226 -0.65 -29.50 -55.12
N LEU A 227 -0.72 -30.76 -54.69
CA LEU A 227 -0.13 -31.93 -55.35
C LEU A 227 -1.24 -32.94 -55.69
#